data_AF-A0A067FGF6-F1
#
_entry.id   AF-A0A067FGF6-F1
#
_cell.length_a   1.000
_cell.length_b   1.000
_cell.length_c   1.000
_cell.angle_alpha   90.00
_cell.angle_beta   90.00
_cell.angle_gamma   90.00
#
_symmetry.space_group_name_H-M   'P 1'
#
loop_
_entity.id
_entity.type
_entity.pdbx_description
1 polymer ?
#
loop_
_entity_poly.entity_id
_entity_poly.type
_entity_poly.pdbx_seq_one_letter_code
_entity_poly.pdbx_strand_id
1 'polypeptide(L)'
;MTSVRNNLMPPGLVSNLEQVLLNKKKKSKDNDDDGDDGTSKQSNEEANESTEPSTSDSTENVDSSKPVLLVTNGDGIESPGLVYLVEALVREGLYNVHVCAPQSDKSVSGHSVTLRETIAVSSAEINGATAYEVSGTPVDCVSLALSGALFSWSKPLLVISGINRGSSCGHHMFYSGVVAGAREALICGVPSLSISLNWWVDLYVIWK
;
A
#
# COMPACT_ATOMS: atom_id res chain seq x y z
N MET A 1 -21.89 9.54 39.22
CA MET A 1 -22.40 9.41 37.84
C MET A 1 -22.28 10.76 37.15
N THR A 2 -21.14 11.04 36.52
CA THR A 2 -20.92 12.29 35.77
C THR A 2 -21.39 12.08 34.33
N SER A 3 -22.54 12.67 34.04
CA SER A 3 -23.17 12.74 32.72
C SER A 3 -22.25 13.46 31.73
N VAL A 4 -21.88 12.77 30.66
CA VAL A 4 -21.13 13.30 29.52
C VAL A 4 -22.02 14.29 28.77
N ARG A 5 -21.63 15.57 28.70
CA ARG A 5 -22.30 16.57 27.85
C ARG A 5 -21.82 16.48 26.41
N ASN A 6 -22.81 16.39 25.52
CA ASN A 6 -22.96 17.01 24.21
C ASN A 6 -21.79 17.00 23.22
N ASN A 7 -21.85 16.06 22.26
CA ASN A 7 -21.41 16.33 20.89
C ASN A 7 -22.62 16.79 20.07
N LEU A 8 -22.99 18.06 20.19
CA LEU A 8 -24.05 18.65 19.37
C LEU A 8 -23.39 19.25 18.14
N MET A 9 -23.23 18.43 17.10
CA MET A 9 -23.04 18.95 15.74
C MET A 9 -24.09 20.06 15.51
N PRO A 10 -23.72 21.21 14.92
CA PRO A 10 -24.66 22.32 14.77
C PRO A 10 -25.92 21.81 14.06
N PRO A 11 -27.12 22.12 14.56
CA PRO A 11 -28.37 21.50 14.10
C PRO A 11 -28.63 21.73 12.60
N GLY A 12 -28.11 22.84 12.04
CA GLY A 12 -28.12 23.09 10.60
C GLY A 12 -27.28 22.09 9.79
N LEU A 13 -26.14 21.64 10.33
CA LEU A 13 -25.29 20.63 9.70
C LEU A 13 -25.94 19.25 9.77
N VAL A 14 -26.55 18.91 10.91
CA VAL A 14 -27.31 17.65 11.07
C VAL A 14 -28.49 17.60 10.10
N SER A 15 -29.30 18.65 10.06
CA SER A 15 -30.46 18.74 9.15
C SER A 15 -30.05 18.65 7.67
N ASN A 16 -28.99 19.35 7.28
CA ASN A 16 -28.48 19.28 5.89
C ASN A 16 -27.99 17.87 5.53
N LEU A 17 -27.28 17.20 6.42
CA LEU A 17 -26.81 15.83 6.20
C LEU A 17 -27.97 14.83 6.14
N GLU A 18 -28.94 14.95 7.04
CA GLU A 18 -30.15 14.11 7.03
C GLU A 18 -30.93 14.27 5.71
N GLN A 19 -31.12 15.50 5.23
CA GLN A 19 -31.78 15.73 3.94
C GLN A 19 -31.03 15.11 2.75
N VAL A 20 -29.70 15.23 2.71
CA VAL A 20 -28.87 14.62 1.66
C VAL A 20 -29.01 13.08 1.69
N LEU A 21 -29.01 12.47 2.87
CA LEU A 21 -29.16 11.03 3.03
C LEU A 21 -30.55 10.54 2.62
N LEU A 22 -31.61 11.29 2.97
CA LEU A 22 -33.00 10.98 2.57
C LEU A 22 -33.19 11.07 1.05
N ASN A 23 -32.61 12.09 0.41
CA ASN A 23 -32.68 12.25 -1.05
C ASN A 23 -31.96 11.11 -1.80
N LYS A 24 -30.85 10.61 -1.26
CA LYS A 24 -30.12 9.47 -1.85
C LYS A 24 -30.92 8.17 -1.77
N LYS A 25 -31.67 7.95 -0.68
CA LYS A 25 -32.53 6.79 -0.45
C LYS A 25 -33.81 6.79 -1.31
N LYS A 26 -34.29 7.98 -1.69
CA LYS A 26 -35.41 8.13 -2.64
C LYS A 26 -34.97 7.80 -4.07
N LYS A 27 -33.79 8.27 -4.47
CA LYS A 27 -33.20 8.01 -5.79
C LYS A 27 -32.85 6.53 -6.07
N SER A 28 -32.60 5.74 -5.02
CA SER A 28 -32.38 4.29 -5.15
C SER A 28 -33.67 3.48 -5.23
N LYS A 29 -34.83 4.05 -4.85
CA LYS A 29 -36.13 3.38 -4.91
C LYS A 29 -36.86 3.59 -6.24
N ASP A 30 -36.52 4.65 -6.97
CA ASP A 30 -37.13 4.98 -8.26
C ASP A 30 -36.45 4.26 -9.46
N ASN A 31 -35.40 3.44 -9.22
CA ASN A 31 -34.65 2.73 -10.26
C ASN A 31 -34.94 1.21 -10.34
N ASP A 32 -35.82 0.68 -9.49
CA ASP A 32 -36.11 -0.77 -9.42
C ASP A 32 -37.47 -1.16 -10.04
N ASP A 33 -38.04 -0.33 -10.93
CA ASP A 33 -39.31 -0.64 -11.61
C ASP A 33 -39.22 -0.34 -13.11
N ASP A 34 -38.68 -1.30 -13.87
CA ASP A 34 -39.12 -1.58 -15.24
C ASP A 34 -38.65 -3.00 -15.64
N GLY A 35 -39.62 -3.86 -15.93
CA GLY A 35 -39.43 -5.27 -16.26
C GLY A 35 -39.77 -5.63 -17.71
N ASP A 36 -38.99 -6.60 -18.21
CA ASP A 36 -39.33 -7.75 -19.08
C ASP A 36 -39.80 -7.56 -20.55
N ASP A 37 -39.06 -8.19 -21.49
CA ASP A 37 -39.60 -9.10 -22.53
C ASP A 37 -38.50 -9.93 -23.25
N GLY A 38 -38.61 -11.27 -23.19
CA GLY A 38 -38.77 -12.09 -24.41
C GLY A 38 -37.58 -12.71 -25.20
N THR A 39 -37.15 -13.91 -24.81
CA THR A 39 -37.04 -15.18 -25.62
C THR A 39 -36.02 -15.42 -26.79
N SER A 40 -35.02 -16.27 -26.49
CA SER A 40 -34.34 -17.40 -27.21
C SER A 40 -34.07 -17.47 -28.74
N LYS A 41 -32.82 -17.81 -29.15
CA LYS A 41 -32.40 -19.11 -29.76
C LYS A 41 -30.92 -19.16 -30.29
N GLN A 42 -30.19 -20.18 -29.80
CA GLN A 42 -29.27 -21.15 -30.47
C GLN A 42 -27.96 -20.77 -31.22
N SER A 43 -26.86 -21.32 -30.65
CA SER A 43 -25.83 -22.26 -31.20
C SER A 43 -24.70 -21.82 -32.16
N ASN A 44 -23.44 -22.04 -31.72
CA ASN A 44 -22.37 -22.92 -32.28
C ASN A 44 -21.01 -22.55 -31.62
N GLU A 45 -20.27 -23.46 -30.95
CA GLU A 45 -19.16 -24.32 -31.47
C GLU A 45 -18.04 -23.49 -32.15
N GLU A 46 -16.73 -23.58 -31.91
CA GLU A 46 -15.81 -24.64 -31.45
C GLU A 46 -14.37 -24.08 -31.17
N ALA A 47 -13.62 -24.80 -30.32
CA ALA A 47 -12.19 -25.15 -30.25
C ALA A 47 -10.95 -24.28 -30.69
N ASN A 48 -9.84 -24.67 -30.03
CA ASN A 48 -8.39 -24.54 -30.28
C ASN A 48 -7.62 -23.43 -29.53
N GLU A 49 -6.76 -23.73 -28.55
CA GLU A 49 -5.57 -24.61 -28.43
C GLU A 49 -4.25 -23.89 -28.76
N SER A 50 -3.36 -23.95 -27.75
CA SER A 50 -1.89 -23.79 -27.77
C SER A 50 -1.28 -22.42 -28.08
N THR A 51 -0.39 -21.96 -27.19
CA THR A 51 1.07 -22.01 -27.39
C THR A 51 1.76 -21.19 -26.31
N GLU A 52 2.54 -21.85 -25.46
CA GLU A 52 3.55 -21.22 -24.60
C GLU A 52 4.66 -20.59 -25.45
N PRO A 53 5.33 -19.55 -24.93
CA PRO A 53 6.78 -19.55 -25.02
C PRO A 53 7.43 -19.34 -23.66
N SER A 54 8.33 -20.26 -23.39
CA SER A 54 9.43 -20.18 -22.44
C SER A 54 10.26 -18.91 -22.65
N THR A 55 10.48 -18.17 -21.57
CA THR A 55 11.70 -17.35 -21.44
C THR A 55 12.20 -17.49 -20.01
N SER A 56 13.42 -18.02 -19.93
CA SER A 56 14.28 -18.08 -18.77
C SER A 56 14.54 -16.67 -18.25
N ASP A 57 14.12 -16.38 -17.03
CA ASP A 57 14.65 -15.25 -16.28
C ASP A 57 15.26 -15.76 -14.98
N SER A 58 16.45 -15.25 -14.69
CA SER A 58 17.37 -15.65 -13.65
C SER A 58 16.74 -15.52 -12.26
N THR A 59 16.21 -16.62 -11.74
CA THR A 59 15.80 -16.71 -10.35
C THR A 59 17.04 -16.73 -9.45
N GLU A 60 17.37 -15.58 -8.88
CA GLU A 60 18.26 -15.54 -7.71
C GLU A 60 17.67 -16.45 -6.61
N ASN A 61 18.54 -17.23 -5.98
CA ASN A 61 18.19 -18.33 -5.07
C ASN A 61 17.41 -17.81 -3.83
N VAL A 62 16.08 -17.77 -3.91
CA VAL A 62 15.22 -17.66 -2.73
C VAL A 62 15.37 -18.95 -1.94
N ASP A 63 16.11 -18.89 -0.83
CA ASP A 63 16.31 -20.03 0.06
C ASP A 63 14.99 -20.30 0.81
N SER A 64 14.27 -21.34 0.40
CA SER A 64 12.97 -21.71 0.95
C SER A 64 12.97 -22.03 2.45
N SER A 65 14.15 -22.18 3.07
CA SER A 65 14.29 -22.37 4.52
C SER A 65 14.25 -21.08 5.34
N LYS A 66 14.51 -19.92 4.71
CA LYS A 66 14.59 -18.63 5.41
C LYS A 66 13.25 -17.88 5.41
N PRO A 67 12.88 -17.26 6.54
CA PRO A 67 11.70 -16.41 6.61
C PRO A 67 11.86 -15.17 5.72
N VAL A 68 10.73 -14.69 5.18
CA VAL A 68 10.67 -13.52 4.29
C VAL A 68 10.46 -12.24 5.10
N LEU A 69 11.23 -11.21 4.79
CA LEU A 69 10.98 -9.83 5.21
C LEU A 69 10.55 -9.00 4.00
N LEU A 70 9.47 -8.24 4.14
CA LEU A 70 9.06 -7.27 3.13
C LEU A 70 9.52 -5.88 3.56
N VAL A 71 10.17 -5.14 2.67
CA VAL A 71 10.67 -3.79 2.92
C VAL A 71 10.03 -2.81 1.95
N THR A 72 9.59 -1.66 2.46
CA THR A 72 9.07 -0.54 1.69
C THR A 72 9.57 0.78 2.28
N ASN A 73 9.26 1.91 1.66
CA ASN A 73 9.52 3.22 2.22
C ASN A 73 8.58 4.29 1.64
N GLY A 74 8.84 5.56 1.99
CA GLY A 74 8.17 6.73 1.42
C GLY A 74 9.06 7.49 0.43
N ASP A 75 10.37 7.53 0.64
CA ASP A 75 11.32 8.35 -0.13
C ASP A 75 11.62 7.81 -1.55
N GLY A 76 11.15 6.59 -1.88
CA GLY A 76 11.33 5.94 -3.17
C GLY A 76 12.39 4.84 -3.18
N ILE A 77 12.39 3.99 -4.22
CA ILE A 77 13.20 2.77 -4.25
C ILE A 77 14.72 3.02 -4.26
N GLU A 78 15.14 4.12 -4.87
CA GLU A 78 16.55 4.51 -4.91
C GLU A 78 17.00 5.28 -3.65
N SER A 79 16.12 5.43 -2.65
CA SER A 79 16.46 6.25 -1.50
C SER A 79 17.61 5.62 -0.69
N PRO A 80 18.59 6.42 -0.23
CA PRO A 80 19.72 5.87 0.52
C PRO A 80 19.27 5.13 1.79
N GLY A 81 18.20 5.60 2.45
CA GLY A 81 17.68 4.97 3.66
C GLY A 81 17.14 3.56 3.43
N LEU A 82 16.52 3.31 2.27
CA LEU A 82 16.06 1.98 1.88
C LEU A 82 17.24 1.09 1.48
N VAL A 83 18.13 1.61 0.63
CA VAL A 83 19.31 0.85 0.15
C VAL A 83 20.15 0.35 1.33
N TYR A 84 20.48 1.22 2.30
CA TYR A 84 21.26 0.82 3.47
C TYR A 84 20.53 -0.16 4.39
N LEU A 85 19.21 -0.03 4.52
CA LEU A 85 18.41 -0.96 5.30
C LEU A 85 18.43 -2.36 4.66
N VAL A 86 18.22 -2.44 3.35
CA VAL A 86 18.22 -3.70 2.60
C VAL A 86 19.61 -4.33 2.65
N GLU A 87 20.67 -3.56 2.39
CA GLU A 87 22.06 -4.05 2.48
C GLU A 87 22.36 -4.65 3.86
N ALA A 88 21.93 -3.98 4.94
CA ALA A 88 22.11 -4.49 6.30
C ALA A 88 21.37 -5.82 6.52
N LEU A 89 20.11 -5.93 6.08
CA LEU A 89 19.30 -7.14 6.22
C LEU A 89 19.87 -8.32 5.40
N VAL A 90 20.32 -8.05 4.17
CA VAL A 90 20.95 -9.04 3.29
C VAL A 90 22.26 -9.54 3.88
N ARG A 91 23.08 -8.64 4.43
CA ARG A 91 24.38 -8.99 5.03
C ARG A 91 24.25 -9.90 6.25
N GLU A 92 23.21 -9.75 7.05
CA GLU A 92 22.94 -10.69 8.17
C GLU A 92 22.66 -12.11 7.66
N GLY A 93 22.12 -12.26 6.45
CA GLY A 93 21.94 -13.56 5.79
C GLY A 93 20.88 -14.46 6.41
N LEU A 94 20.07 -13.95 7.36
CA LEU A 94 19.05 -14.71 8.10
C LEU A 94 17.68 -14.74 7.40
N TYR A 95 17.43 -13.83 6.46
CA TYR A 95 16.12 -13.59 5.86
C TYR A 95 16.20 -13.55 4.33
N ASN A 96 15.12 -13.92 3.66
CA ASN A 96 14.90 -13.53 2.26
C ASN A 96 14.29 -12.13 2.23
N VAL A 97 14.96 -11.18 1.59
CA VAL A 97 14.52 -9.78 1.57
C VAL A 97 13.77 -9.51 0.27
N HIS A 98 12.52 -9.12 0.42
CA HIS A 98 11.67 -8.62 -0.66
C HIS A 98 11.50 -7.12 -0.49
N VAL A 99 11.60 -6.36 -1.59
CA VAL A 99 11.46 -4.91 -1.59
C VAL A 99 10.35 -4.52 -2.54
N CYS A 100 9.41 -3.71 -2.06
CA CYS A 100 8.38 -3.11 -2.88
C CYS A 100 8.24 -1.65 -2.46
N ALA A 101 8.69 -0.73 -3.30
CA ALA A 101 8.79 0.68 -2.93
C ALA A 101 8.33 1.60 -4.08
N PRO A 102 7.91 2.84 -3.77
CA PRO A 102 7.53 3.80 -4.80
C PRO A 102 8.69 4.12 -5.76
N GLN A 103 8.40 4.38 -7.02
CA GLN A 103 9.40 4.85 -8.01
C GLN A 103 9.96 6.25 -7.69
N SER A 104 9.25 7.03 -6.86
CA SER A 104 9.59 8.42 -6.54
C SER A 104 9.19 8.78 -5.11
N ASP A 105 9.62 9.93 -4.61
CA ASP A 105 9.27 10.40 -3.26
C ASP A 105 7.74 10.56 -3.10
N LYS A 106 7.20 9.77 -2.16
CA LYS A 106 5.82 9.75 -1.66
C LYS A 106 5.80 9.81 -0.13
N SER A 107 6.80 10.41 0.49
CA SER A 107 6.96 10.50 1.96
C SER A 107 5.77 11.16 2.67
N VAL A 108 5.08 12.09 1.99
CA VAL A 108 3.91 12.84 2.52
C VAL A 108 2.58 12.42 1.85
N SER A 109 2.47 11.16 1.42
CA SER A 109 1.25 10.66 0.76
C SER A 109 0.10 10.36 1.73
N GLY A 110 0.35 10.28 3.03
CA GLY A 110 -0.61 9.77 4.02
C GLY A 110 -1.08 8.35 3.69
N HIS A 111 -2.27 7.99 4.18
CA HIS A 111 -2.93 6.71 3.84
C HIS A 111 -3.72 6.78 2.53
N SER A 112 -3.06 7.14 1.42
CA SER A 112 -3.69 7.16 0.11
C SER A 112 -3.56 5.81 -0.60
N VAL A 113 -4.57 5.45 -1.39
CA VAL A 113 -4.61 4.26 -2.25
C VAL A 113 -4.95 4.72 -3.66
N THR A 114 -4.26 4.18 -4.65
CA THR A 114 -4.48 4.51 -6.06
C THR A 114 -5.58 3.61 -6.63
N LEU A 115 -6.75 4.19 -6.95
CA LEU A 115 -7.94 3.45 -7.42
C LEU A 115 -8.34 3.73 -8.86
N ARG A 116 -8.03 4.92 -9.38
CA ARG A 116 -8.55 5.42 -10.68
C ARG A 116 -7.51 5.46 -11.78
N GLU A 117 -6.28 5.08 -11.46
CA GLU A 117 -5.13 5.11 -12.35
C GLU A 117 -4.49 3.72 -12.34
N THR A 118 -3.88 3.34 -13.46
CA THR A 118 -3.14 2.09 -13.54
C THR A 118 -1.85 2.21 -12.74
N ILE A 119 -1.60 1.26 -11.86
CA ILE A 119 -0.34 1.15 -11.14
C ILE A 119 0.64 0.37 -12.03
N ALA A 120 1.73 1.02 -12.42
CA ALA A 120 2.84 0.39 -13.13
C ALA A 120 3.82 -0.20 -12.12
N VAL A 121 4.37 -1.36 -12.46
CA VAL A 121 5.37 -2.06 -11.67
C VAL A 121 6.52 -2.48 -12.58
N SER A 122 7.76 -2.24 -12.15
CA SER A 122 8.99 -2.69 -12.80
C SER A 122 9.86 -3.42 -11.79
N SER A 123 10.68 -4.36 -12.26
CA SER A 123 11.75 -4.92 -11.43
C SER A 123 12.82 -3.86 -11.17
N ALA A 124 13.39 -3.87 -9.98
CA ALA A 124 14.50 -3.02 -9.59
C ALA A 124 15.67 -3.89 -9.14
N GLU A 125 16.89 -3.42 -9.39
CA GLU A 125 18.11 -4.15 -9.03
C GLU A 125 18.59 -3.71 -7.63
N ILE A 126 18.49 -4.61 -6.65
CA ILE A 126 19.07 -4.43 -5.31
C ILE A 126 19.81 -5.71 -4.92
N ASN A 127 21.12 -5.59 -4.71
CA ASN A 127 22.00 -6.74 -4.45
C ASN A 127 21.47 -7.64 -3.31
N GLY A 128 21.15 -8.89 -3.64
CA GLY A 128 20.71 -9.91 -2.68
C GLY A 128 19.27 -9.76 -2.19
N ALA A 129 18.44 -8.96 -2.88
CA ALA A 129 17.02 -8.81 -2.59
C ALA A 129 16.19 -8.78 -3.88
N THR A 130 15.02 -9.43 -3.85
CA THR A 130 14.05 -9.30 -4.95
C THR A 130 13.30 -7.98 -4.80
N ALA A 131 13.46 -7.07 -5.75
CA ALA A 131 12.92 -5.71 -5.63
C ALA A 131 12.02 -5.32 -6.79
N TYR A 132 10.94 -4.61 -6.46
CA TYR A 132 10.02 -4.00 -7.41
C TYR A 132 9.79 -2.54 -7.08
N GLU A 133 9.84 -1.70 -8.10
CA GLU A 133 9.41 -0.31 -8.02
C GLU A 133 7.96 -0.18 -8.50
N VAL A 134 7.21 0.71 -7.86
CA VAL A 134 5.77 0.86 -8.09
C VAL A 134 5.43 2.33 -8.31
N SER A 135 4.58 2.63 -9.29
CA SER A 135 4.20 4.02 -9.59
C SER A 135 3.29 4.69 -8.54
N GLY A 136 2.70 3.87 -7.67
CA GLY A 136 1.76 4.25 -6.63
C GLY A 136 2.40 4.76 -5.34
N THR A 137 1.66 4.60 -4.25
CA THR A 137 2.01 5.05 -2.90
C THR A 137 2.62 3.90 -2.07
N PRO A 138 3.21 4.18 -0.88
CA PRO A 138 3.71 3.12 0.00
C PRO A 138 2.64 2.10 0.41
N VAL A 139 1.38 2.56 0.51
CA VAL A 139 0.24 1.68 0.79
C VAL A 139 0.01 0.74 -0.39
N ASP A 140 -0.04 1.28 -1.62
CA ASP A 140 -0.18 0.47 -2.83
C ASP A 140 0.95 -0.56 -2.98
N CYS A 141 2.20 -0.17 -2.65
CA CYS A 141 3.35 -1.06 -2.66
C CYS A 141 3.14 -2.27 -1.73
N VAL A 142 2.70 -2.02 -0.50
CA VAL A 142 2.45 -3.06 0.51
C VAL A 142 1.27 -3.92 0.10
N SER A 143 0.15 -3.34 -0.32
CA SER A 143 -1.03 -4.11 -0.75
C SER A 143 -0.72 -4.98 -1.96
N LEU A 144 0.02 -4.47 -2.95
CA LEU A 144 0.44 -5.26 -4.12
C LEU A 144 1.40 -6.39 -3.73
N ALA A 145 2.40 -6.11 -2.89
CA ALA A 145 3.33 -7.13 -2.41
C ALA A 145 2.62 -8.25 -1.65
N LEU A 146 1.69 -7.90 -0.75
CA LEU A 146 0.94 -8.85 0.07
C LEU A 146 -0.18 -9.57 -0.69
N SER A 147 -0.63 -9.04 -1.83
CA SER A 147 -1.57 -9.73 -2.71
C SER A 147 -0.98 -10.95 -3.42
N GLY A 148 0.34 -11.14 -3.36
CA GLY A 148 1.06 -12.21 -4.05
C GLY A 148 1.14 -12.05 -5.56
N ALA A 149 0.75 -10.88 -6.10
CA ALA A 149 0.91 -10.57 -7.52
C ALA A 149 2.37 -10.40 -7.93
N LEU A 150 3.21 -9.90 -7.01
CA LEU A 150 4.62 -9.58 -7.28
C LEU A 150 5.60 -10.63 -6.73
N PHE A 151 5.26 -11.26 -5.62
CA PHE A 151 6.10 -12.25 -4.97
C PHE A 151 5.36 -13.58 -4.92
N SER A 152 6.07 -14.69 -5.13
CA SER A 152 5.51 -16.03 -4.93
C SER A 152 4.87 -16.12 -3.54
N TRP A 153 3.67 -16.69 -3.46
CA TRP A 153 2.81 -16.62 -2.28
C TRP A 153 3.48 -17.18 -1.02
N SER A 154 4.06 -16.28 -0.23
CA SER A 154 4.65 -16.53 1.08
C SER A 154 4.35 -15.33 1.95
N LYS A 155 3.62 -15.55 3.06
CA LYS A 155 3.27 -14.49 3.99
C LYS A 155 4.56 -13.98 4.66
N PRO A 156 4.92 -12.69 4.53
CA PRO A 156 6.11 -12.14 5.19
C PRO A 156 6.00 -12.29 6.70
N LEU A 157 7.14 -12.55 7.36
CA LEU A 157 7.24 -12.56 8.81
C LEU A 157 6.96 -11.17 9.40
N LEU A 158 7.45 -10.14 8.72
CA LEU A 158 7.39 -8.75 9.14
C LEU A 158 7.49 -7.84 7.91
N VAL A 159 6.75 -6.73 7.95
CA VAL A 159 6.91 -5.62 7.00
C VAL A 159 7.67 -4.46 7.67
N ILE A 160 8.76 -4.02 7.05
CA ILE A 160 9.56 -2.89 7.51
C ILE A 160 9.33 -1.73 6.54
N SER A 161 8.80 -0.61 7.04
CA SER A 161 8.63 0.61 6.28
C SER A 161 9.68 1.64 6.70
N GLY A 162 10.63 1.98 5.83
CA GLY A 162 11.70 2.91 6.11
C GLY A 162 13.01 2.62 5.36
N ILE A 163 14.13 3.27 5.69
CA ILE A 163 14.27 4.33 6.71
C ILE A 163 13.92 5.69 6.11
N ASN A 164 12.90 6.36 6.65
CA ASN A 164 12.49 7.69 6.18
C ASN A 164 13.44 8.79 6.66
N ARG A 165 13.68 9.80 5.84
CA ARG A 165 14.33 11.05 6.26
C ARG A 165 13.38 11.92 7.10
N GLY A 166 13.83 12.35 8.27
CA GLY A 166 13.06 13.23 9.16
C GLY A 166 12.12 12.47 10.11
N SER A 167 11.40 13.22 10.95
CA SER A 167 10.55 12.64 11.99
C SER A 167 9.11 12.42 11.53
N SER A 168 8.60 11.19 11.73
CA SER A 168 7.20 10.80 11.49
C SER A 168 6.37 10.75 12.78
N CYS A 169 6.73 11.48 13.85
CA CYS A 169 6.05 11.40 15.15
C CYS A 169 4.88 12.40 15.31
N GLY A 170 3.99 12.13 16.28
CA GLY A 170 2.86 13.01 16.59
C GLY A 170 1.90 13.18 15.42
N HIS A 171 1.55 14.41 15.08
CA HIS A 171 0.64 14.69 13.96
C HIS A 171 1.23 14.32 12.58
N HIS A 172 2.56 14.22 12.46
CA HIS A 172 3.20 13.84 11.20
C HIS A 172 2.86 12.40 10.80
N MET A 173 2.44 11.55 11.75
CA MET A 173 1.98 10.18 11.48
C MET A 173 0.79 10.11 10.52
N PHE A 174 -0.06 11.13 10.47
CA PHE A 174 -1.25 11.14 9.61
C PHE A 174 -0.89 11.35 8.14
N TYR A 175 0.14 12.15 7.88
CA TYR A 175 0.60 12.49 6.53
C TYR A 175 1.78 11.62 6.07
N SER A 176 2.41 10.89 6.98
CA SER A 176 3.55 10.02 6.66
C SER A 176 3.12 8.81 5.84
N GLY A 177 3.65 8.72 4.62
CA GLY A 177 3.53 7.54 3.75
C GLY A 177 4.22 6.31 4.37
N VAL A 178 5.30 6.50 5.13
CA VAL A 178 6.04 5.40 5.77
C VAL A 178 5.23 4.77 6.90
N VAL A 179 4.60 5.60 7.73
CA VAL A 179 3.65 5.11 8.75
C VAL A 179 2.43 4.47 8.08
N ALA A 180 1.99 5.00 6.94
CA ALA A 180 0.88 4.42 6.18
C ALA A 180 1.19 3.03 5.63
N GLY A 181 2.35 2.80 5.01
CA GLY A 181 2.75 1.48 4.53
C GLY A 181 2.83 0.44 5.66
N ALA A 182 3.43 0.79 6.80
CA ALA A 182 3.46 -0.10 7.96
C ALA A 182 2.03 -0.39 8.48
N ARG A 183 1.18 0.62 8.56
CA ARG A 183 -0.21 0.47 9.00
C ARG A 183 -1.02 -0.41 8.04
N GLU A 184 -0.80 -0.29 6.73
CA GLU A 184 -1.46 -1.14 5.73
C GLU A 184 -1.08 -2.61 5.93
N ALA A 185 0.20 -2.91 6.13
CA ALA A 185 0.63 -4.28 6.44
C ALA A 185 -0.08 -4.85 7.68
N LEU A 186 -0.25 -4.02 8.71
CA LEU A 186 -0.97 -4.42 9.92
C LEU A 186 -2.46 -4.67 9.65
N ILE A 187 -3.11 -3.86 8.81
CA ILE A 187 -4.49 -4.07 8.35
C ILE A 187 -4.62 -5.40 7.60
N CYS A 188 -3.62 -5.76 6.79
CA CYS A 188 -3.53 -7.05 6.11
C CYS A 188 -3.14 -8.22 7.05
N GLY A 189 -3.00 -7.99 8.35
CA GLY A 189 -2.72 -9.02 9.34
C GLY A 189 -1.26 -9.52 9.34
N VAL A 190 -0.33 -8.69 8.87
CA VAL A 190 1.11 -8.94 8.94
C VAL A 190 1.73 -8.01 9.99
N PRO A 191 2.55 -8.51 10.92
CA PRO A 191 3.31 -7.64 11.82
C PRO A 191 4.11 -6.61 11.03
N SER A 192 4.20 -5.38 11.53
CA SER A 192 4.91 -4.32 10.82
C SER A 192 5.56 -3.31 11.75
N LEU A 193 6.57 -2.63 11.23
CA LEU A 193 7.22 -1.52 11.92
C LEU A 193 7.54 -0.39 10.93
N SER A 194 7.61 0.83 11.46
CA SER A 194 8.03 2.02 10.72
C SER A 194 9.30 2.59 11.34
N ILE A 195 10.32 2.83 10.52
CA ILE A 195 11.59 3.45 10.95
C ILE A 195 11.73 4.79 10.25
N SER A 196 11.98 5.83 11.05
CA SER A 196 12.28 7.17 10.58
C SER A 196 13.47 7.70 11.34
N LEU A 197 14.30 8.49 10.68
CA LEU A 197 15.58 8.91 11.20
C LEU A 197 15.70 10.44 11.09
N ASN A 198 15.72 11.09 12.26
CA ASN A 198 15.78 12.54 12.38
C ASN A 198 17.25 13.01 12.46
N TRP A 199 17.81 13.51 11.35
CA TRP A 199 19.18 14.05 11.29
C TRP A 199 19.24 15.57 11.28
N TRP A 200 18.09 16.25 11.38
CA TRP A 200 18.06 17.69 11.53
C TRP A 200 18.69 18.06 12.87
N VAL A 201 19.86 18.70 12.83
CA VAL A 201 20.35 19.52 13.93
C VAL A 201 19.38 20.68 14.01
N ASP A 202 18.62 20.81 15.09
CA ASP A 202 17.68 21.91 15.27
C ASP A 202 18.40 23.26 15.17
N LEU A 203 18.46 23.83 13.96
CA LEU A 203 18.81 25.22 13.73
C LEU A 203 17.57 26.04 14.09
N TYR A 204 17.39 26.26 15.39
CA TYR A 204 16.43 27.24 15.89
C TYR A 204 16.85 28.64 15.38
N VAL A 205 16.35 29.04 14.21
CA VAL A 205 16.17 30.47 13.91
C VAL A 205 14.85 30.87 14.56
N ILE A 206 14.94 31.28 15.82
CA ILE A 206 13.87 31.96 16.52
C ILE A 206 13.65 33.29 15.79
N TRP A 207 12.61 33.38 14.96
CA TRP A 207 12.05 34.69 14.61
C TRP A 207 11.31 35.20 15.84
N LYS A 208 11.87 36.23 16.48
CA LYS A 208 11.17 37.08 17.45
C LYS A 208 10.24 38.05 16.74
#